data_AF-A0A318PHI3-F1
#
_entry.id   AF-A0A318PHI3-F1
#
_cell.length_a   1.000
_cell.length_b   1.000
_cell.length_c   1.000
_cell.angle_alpha   90.00
_cell.angle_beta   90.00
_cell.angle_gamma   90.00
#
_symmetry.space_group_name_H-M   'P 1'
#
loop_
_entity.id
_entity.type
_entity.pdbx_description
1 polymer ?
#
loop_
_entity_poly.entity_id
_entity_poly.type
_entity_poly.pdbx_seq_one_letter_code
_entity_poly.pdbx_strand_id
1 'polypeptide(L)'
;MSERQIPATPVSPVAPYLGGKRNLAARVIERIAKVPHDTYVEPFIGMGGIFLRRPFRAKGEVINDVSRDVSNLFRILQRHYEALMDMLKYQLTSRDEFQRLLDMNADSLTDLERAARFLYLQRVRFGGQPRSRTFGVAVAASARFDVGRLGPLLDEVEGSKNP
;
A
#
# COMPACT_ATOMS: atom_id res chain seq x y z
N MET A 1 -12.75 -22.16 -11.71
CA MET A 1 -11.58 -21.31 -12.00
C MET A 1 -10.81 -21.96 -13.13
N SER A 2 -10.24 -21.18 -14.05
CA SER A 2 -9.36 -21.70 -15.11
C SER A 2 -8.08 -22.29 -14.48
N GLU A 3 -7.49 -23.34 -15.06
CA GLU A 3 -6.17 -23.88 -14.65
C GLU A 3 -5.05 -22.80 -14.60
N ARG A 4 -5.26 -21.65 -15.24
CA ARG A 4 -4.30 -20.53 -15.27
C ARG A 4 -4.48 -19.52 -14.13
N GLN A 5 -5.52 -19.67 -13.31
CA GLN A 5 -5.80 -18.80 -12.16
C GLN A 5 -5.55 -19.57 -10.87
N ILE A 6 -4.51 -19.18 -10.15
CA ILE A 6 -4.12 -19.79 -8.88
C ILE A 6 -4.89 -19.06 -7.77
N PRO A 7 -5.65 -19.75 -6.90
CA PRO A 7 -6.35 -19.10 -5.79
C PRO A 7 -5.40 -18.27 -4.91
N ALA A 8 -5.86 -17.10 -4.49
CA ALA A 8 -5.14 -16.20 -3.60
C ALA A 8 -6.09 -15.55 -2.60
N THR A 9 -5.60 -15.22 -1.42
CA THR A 9 -6.38 -14.53 -0.39
C THR A 9 -6.44 -13.04 -0.73
N PRO A 10 -7.64 -12.44 -0.88
CA PRO A 10 -7.78 -11.00 -1.05
C PRO A 10 -7.28 -10.24 0.17
N VAL A 11 -6.46 -9.21 -0.06
CA VAL A 11 -5.90 -8.34 0.98
C VAL A 11 -6.26 -6.88 0.69
N SER A 12 -6.42 -6.11 1.76
CA SER A 12 -6.63 -4.68 1.66
C SER A 12 -5.30 -3.91 1.51
N PRO A 13 -5.22 -2.90 0.61
CA PRO A 13 -4.11 -1.97 0.54
C PRO A 13 -3.67 -1.39 1.88
N VAL A 14 -2.35 -1.31 2.05
CA VAL A 14 -1.69 -0.80 3.26
C VAL A 14 -1.85 0.70 3.47
N ALA A 15 -2.34 1.45 2.49
CA ALA A 15 -2.72 2.85 2.66
C ALA A 15 -3.72 3.31 1.57
N PRO A 16 -4.49 4.39 1.83
CA PRO A 16 -5.21 5.10 0.78
C PRO A 16 -4.25 5.69 -0.26
N TYR A 17 -4.72 5.76 -1.50
CA TYR A 17 -4.01 6.39 -2.61
C TYR A 17 -5.00 7.11 -3.52
N LEU A 18 -4.56 8.23 -4.13
CA LEU A 18 -5.36 8.93 -5.12
C LEU A 18 -5.71 7.99 -6.28
N GLY A 19 -6.98 7.95 -6.66
CA GLY A 19 -7.45 7.04 -7.71
C GLY A 19 -7.65 5.59 -7.26
N GLY A 20 -7.66 5.33 -5.95
CA GLY A 20 -7.93 4.02 -5.38
C GLY A 20 -9.23 3.43 -5.95
N LYS A 21 -9.10 2.34 -6.72
CA LYS A 21 -10.18 1.67 -7.45
C LYS A 21 -11.17 0.92 -6.54
N ARG A 22 -11.27 1.24 -5.23
CA ARG A 22 -12.00 0.44 -4.24
C ARG A 22 -13.46 0.17 -4.66
N ASN A 23 -14.18 1.20 -5.09
CA ASN A 23 -15.58 1.07 -5.50
C ASN A 23 -15.76 0.32 -6.83
N LEU A 24 -14.71 0.28 -7.66
CA LEU A 24 -14.73 -0.41 -8.96
C LEU A 24 -14.05 -1.79 -8.90
N ALA A 25 -13.42 -2.14 -7.78
CA ALA A 25 -12.55 -3.30 -7.68
C ALA A 25 -13.29 -4.58 -8.04
N ALA A 26 -14.46 -4.83 -7.45
CA ALA A 26 -15.27 -6.02 -7.73
C ALA A 26 -15.57 -6.17 -9.24
N ARG A 27 -16.03 -5.09 -9.90
CA ARG A 27 -16.36 -5.09 -11.33
C ARG A 27 -15.13 -5.30 -12.22
N VAL A 28 -13.98 -4.74 -11.86
CA VAL A 28 -12.73 -4.93 -12.60
C VAL A 28 -12.23 -6.36 -12.44
N ILE A 29 -12.23 -6.88 -11.21
CA ILE A 29 -11.79 -8.24 -10.89
C ILE A 29 -12.66 -9.28 -11.61
N GLU A 30 -13.97 -9.10 -11.64
CA GLU A 30 -14.90 -9.97 -12.38
C GLU A 30 -14.56 -10.03 -13.88
N ARG A 31 -14.18 -8.88 -14.48
CA ARG A 31 -13.77 -8.83 -15.88
C ARG A 31 -12.43 -9.51 -16.13
N ILE A 32 -11.46 -9.32 -15.23
CA ILE A 32 -10.16 -10.00 -15.30
C ILE A 32 -10.35 -11.51 -15.17
N ALA A 33 -11.23 -11.97 -14.28
CA ALA A 33 -11.50 -13.39 -14.04
C ALA A 33 -12.03 -14.12 -15.29
N LYS A 34 -12.71 -13.41 -16.18
CA LYS A 34 -13.26 -13.97 -17.44
C LYS A 34 -12.22 -14.16 -18.53
N VAL A 35 -11.01 -13.63 -18.37
CA VAL A 35 -9.93 -13.72 -19.36
C VAL A 35 -8.86 -14.68 -18.81
N PRO A 36 -8.71 -15.90 -19.34
CA PRO A 36 -7.57 -16.76 -18.98
C PRO A 36 -6.26 -16.11 -19.43
N HIS A 37 -5.30 -16.00 -18.52
CA HIS A 37 -3.98 -15.44 -18.80
C HIS A 37 -2.92 -16.11 -17.93
N ASP A 38 -1.71 -16.25 -18.47
CA ASP A 38 -0.56 -16.75 -17.70
C ASP A 38 0.19 -15.61 -17.01
N THR A 39 0.00 -14.36 -17.45
CA THR A 39 0.66 -13.18 -16.88
C THR A 39 -0.34 -12.06 -16.66
N TYR A 40 -0.35 -11.50 -15.45
CA TYR A 40 -1.06 -10.28 -15.12
C TYR A 40 -0.07 -9.11 -15.03
N VAL A 41 -0.44 -7.97 -15.61
CA VAL A 41 0.38 -6.76 -15.57
C VAL A 41 -0.47 -5.58 -15.08
N GLU A 42 -0.04 -4.91 -14.01
CA GLU A 42 -0.62 -3.66 -13.52
C GLU A 42 0.42 -2.53 -13.60
N PRO A 43 0.43 -1.76 -14.70
CA PRO A 43 1.48 -0.76 -14.96
C PRO A 43 1.38 0.50 -14.08
N PHE A 44 0.26 0.66 -13.36
CA PHE A 44 -0.06 1.77 -12.47
C PHE A 44 -0.69 1.24 -11.18
N ILE A 45 0.10 0.54 -10.37
CA ILE A 45 -0.40 -0.19 -9.21
C ILE A 45 -0.94 0.73 -8.10
N GLY A 46 -0.35 1.92 -7.91
CA GLY A 46 -0.62 2.75 -6.74
C GLY A 46 -0.38 1.97 -5.45
N MET A 47 -1.43 1.74 -4.65
CA MET A 47 -1.35 0.93 -3.42
C MET A 47 -1.87 -0.51 -3.59
N GLY A 48 -1.92 -1.04 -4.82
CA GLY A 48 -2.33 -2.43 -5.06
C GLY A 48 -3.84 -2.61 -5.02
N GLY A 49 -4.60 -1.63 -5.51
CA GLY A 49 -6.05 -1.58 -5.34
C GLY A 49 -6.79 -2.75 -6.00
N ILE A 50 -6.30 -3.24 -7.14
CA ILE A 50 -6.78 -4.43 -7.84
C ILE A 50 -5.88 -5.62 -7.51
N PHE A 51 -4.56 -5.46 -7.71
CA PHE A 51 -3.54 -6.48 -7.40
C PHE A 51 -3.79 -7.24 -6.10
N LEU A 52 -3.89 -6.54 -4.96
CA LEU A 52 -4.04 -7.17 -3.64
C LEU A 52 -5.44 -7.74 -3.40
N ARG A 53 -6.47 -7.18 -4.04
CA ARG A 53 -7.88 -7.58 -3.81
C ARG A 53 -8.35 -8.74 -4.67
N ARG A 54 -7.60 -9.12 -5.71
CA ARG A 54 -7.98 -10.23 -6.57
C ARG A 54 -7.93 -11.56 -5.80
N PRO A 55 -8.99 -12.39 -5.83
CA PRO A 55 -9.00 -13.70 -5.16
C PRO A 55 -8.22 -14.78 -5.94
N PHE A 56 -7.37 -14.37 -6.88
CA PHE A 56 -6.55 -15.23 -7.69
C PHE A 56 -5.35 -14.46 -8.26
N ARG A 57 -4.28 -15.19 -8.53
CA ARG A 57 -3.08 -14.72 -9.22
C ARG A 57 -2.84 -15.50 -10.52
N ALA A 58 -2.19 -14.86 -11.47
CA ALA A 58 -1.64 -15.51 -12.64
C ALA A 58 -0.31 -16.21 -12.28
N LYS A 59 0.26 -16.99 -13.22
CA LYS A 59 1.57 -17.62 -13.01
C LYS A 59 2.69 -16.58 -12.90
N GLY A 60 2.59 -15.51 -13.69
CA GLY A 60 3.45 -14.33 -13.62
C GLY A 60 2.65 -13.09 -13.25
N GLU A 61 3.20 -12.26 -12.38
CA GLU A 61 2.62 -10.97 -12.01
C GLU A 61 3.69 -9.89 -12.20
N VAL A 62 3.33 -8.80 -12.87
CA VAL A 62 4.21 -7.65 -13.09
C VAL A 62 3.51 -6.40 -12.61
N ILE A 63 4.13 -5.69 -11.68
CA ILE A 63 3.61 -4.45 -11.12
C ILE A 63 4.57 -3.31 -11.44
N ASN A 64 4.03 -2.12 -11.70
CA ASN A 64 4.83 -0.92 -11.93
C ASN A 64 4.11 0.32 -11.41
N ASP A 65 4.88 1.34 -11.05
CA ASP A 65 4.40 2.69 -10.79
C ASP A 65 5.49 3.70 -11.15
N VAL A 66 5.11 4.91 -11.54
CA VAL A 66 6.06 6.01 -11.76
C VAL A 66 6.63 6.53 -10.44
N SER A 67 5.89 6.35 -9.34
CA SER A 67 6.30 6.79 -8.02
C SER A 67 7.40 5.89 -7.44
N ARG A 68 8.59 6.47 -7.27
CA ARG A 68 9.69 5.80 -6.55
C ARG A 68 9.25 5.36 -5.15
N ASP A 69 8.46 6.18 -4.46
CA ASP A 69 7.98 5.88 -3.10
C ASP A 69 7.09 4.65 -3.05
N VAL A 70 6.22 4.47 -4.07
CA VAL A 70 5.40 3.25 -4.21
C VAL A 70 6.29 2.04 -4.42
N SER A 71 7.17 2.07 -5.42
CA SER A 71 8.07 0.94 -5.71
C SER A 71 8.98 0.59 -4.53
N ASN A 72 9.44 1.60 -3.78
CA ASN A 72 10.27 1.45 -2.61
C ASN A 72 9.49 0.79 -1.46
N LEU A 73 8.26 1.24 -1.21
CA LEU A 73 7.40 0.64 -0.18
C LEU A 73 7.17 -0.85 -0.43
N PHE A 74 6.76 -1.24 -1.64
CA PHE A 74 6.56 -2.66 -1.98
C PHE A 74 7.86 -3.47 -1.86
N ARG A 75 9.00 -2.92 -2.28
CA ARG A 75 10.31 -3.58 -2.10
C ARG A 75 10.66 -3.80 -0.63
N ILE A 76 10.42 -2.81 0.23
CA ILE A 76 10.69 -2.92 1.67
C ILE A 76 9.73 -3.92 2.32
N LEU A 77 8.44 -3.90 1.97
CA LEU A 77 7.48 -4.92 2.45
C LEU A 77 7.92 -6.33 2.07
N GLN A 78 8.46 -6.51 0.87
CA GLN A 78 8.94 -7.81 0.41
C GLN A 78 10.24 -8.27 1.11
N ARG A 79 11.17 -7.36 1.39
CA ARG A 79 12.56 -7.72 1.74
C ARG A 79 12.98 -7.39 3.17
N HIS A 80 12.32 -6.43 3.80
CA HIS A 80 12.72 -5.85 5.08
C HIS A 80 11.49 -5.58 5.98
N TYR A 81 10.53 -6.50 5.95
CA TYR A 81 9.26 -6.40 6.68
C TYR A 81 9.45 -6.12 8.17
N GLU A 82 10.20 -6.96 8.87
CA GLU A 82 10.45 -6.85 10.32
C GLU A 82 11.08 -5.50 10.68
N ALA A 83 12.07 -5.06 9.90
CA ALA A 83 12.74 -3.78 10.12
C ALA A 83 11.78 -2.59 9.91
N LEU A 84 10.85 -2.70 8.96
CA LEU A 84 9.81 -1.69 8.78
C LEU A 84 8.88 -1.69 10.00
N MET A 85 8.40 -2.84 10.44
CA MET A 85 7.51 -2.96 11.60
C MET A 85 8.14 -2.38 12.87
N ASP A 86 9.41 -2.68 13.13
CA ASP A 86 10.15 -2.11 14.27
C ASP A 86 10.23 -0.58 14.20
N MET A 87 10.47 -0.02 13.01
CA MET A 87 10.52 1.43 12.81
C MET A 87 9.16 2.09 13.05
N LEU A 88 8.07 1.43 12.67
CA LEU A 88 6.72 1.98 12.84
C LEU A 88 6.21 1.88 14.28
N LYS A 89 6.65 0.87 15.05
CA LYS A 89 6.13 0.51 16.38
C LYS A 89 5.99 1.67 17.37
N TYR A 90 6.92 2.63 17.33
CA TYR A 90 6.96 3.76 18.25
C TYR A 90 6.70 5.12 17.57
N GLN A 91 6.25 5.13 16.32
CA GLN A 91 5.91 6.38 15.65
C GLN A 91 4.66 7.02 16.25
N LEU A 92 4.82 8.26 16.70
CA LEU A 92 3.73 9.08 17.20
C LEU A 92 2.98 9.76 16.05
N THR A 93 1.65 9.77 16.14
CA THR A 93 0.80 10.50 15.19
C THR A 93 0.51 11.90 15.73
N SER A 94 1.26 12.90 15.26
CA SER A 94 1.07 14.30 15.63
C SER A 94 1.14 15.22 14.41
N ARG A 95 0.60 16.44 14.54
CA ARG A 95 0.70 17.46 13.48
C ARG A 95 2.14 17.89 13.25
N ASP A 96 2.91 18.04 14.33
CA ASP A 96 4.30 18.47 14.26
C ASP A 96 5.17 17.40 13.59
N GLU A 97 4.95 16.12 13.91
CA GLU A 97 5.64 15.00 13.25
C GLU A 97 5.27 14.90 11.77
N PHE A 98 3.99 15.09 11.45
CA PHE A 98 3.55 15.15 10.05
C PHE A 98 4.24 16.28 9.28
N GLN A 99 4.36 17.48 9.87
CA GLN A 99 5.03 18.61 9.22
C GLN A 99 6.53 18.34 9.07
N ARG A 100 7.18 17.82 10.11
CA ARG A 100 8.59 17.40 10.09
C ARG A 100 8.85 16.42 8.96
N LEU A 101 8.05 15.35 8.88
CA LEU A 101 8.16 14.34 7.83
C LEU A 101 7.85 14.93 6.44
N LEU A 102 6.86 15.81 6.30
CA LEU A 102 6.57 16.48 5.03
C LEU A 102 7.77 17.25 4.48
N ASP A 103 8.49 17.96 5.34
CA ASP A 103 9.59 18.85 4.94
C ASP A 103 10.94 18.14 4.77
N MET A 104 11.04 16.88 5.20
CA MET A 104 12.23 16.06 4.94
C MET A 104 12.43 15.79 3.44
N ASN A 105 13.68 15.93 2.98
CA ASN A 105 14.10 15.50 1.66
C ASN A 105 14.08 13.96 1.58
N ALA A 106 13.24 13.39 0.72
CA ALA A 106 13.12 11.94 0.58
C ALA A 106 14.37 11.27 -0.02
N ASP A 107 15.20 12.02 -0.76
CA ASP A 107 16.41 11.48 -1.39
C ASP A 107 17.60 11.41 -0.42
N SER A 108 17.51 12.02 0.75
CA SER A 108 18.54 11.90 1.80
C SER A 108 18.26 10.76 2.80
N LEU A 109 17.20 9.99 2.58
CA LEU A 109 16.77 8.90 3.47
C LEU A 109 17.22 7.55 2.94
N THR A 110 17.44 6.60 3.85
CA THR A 110 17.53 5.19 3.49
C THR A 110 16.20 4.72 2.89
N ASP A 111 16.24 3.65 2.10
CA ASP A 111 15.03 3.06 1.52
C ASP A 111 13.99 2.68 2.60
N LEU A 112 14.46 2.20 3.76
CA LEU A 112 13.59 1.86 4.89
C LEU A 112 12.90 3.09 5.48
N GLU A 113 13.65 4.13 5.81
CA GLU A 113 13.11 5.39 6.35
C GLU A 113 12.15 6.06 5.35
N ARG A 114 12.50 6.02 4.06
CA ARG A 114 11.67 6.56 2.98
C ARG A 114 10.34 5.83 2.89
N ALA A 115 10.34 4.49 3.01
CA ALA A 115 9.12 3.68 3.03
C ALA A 115 8.25 3.99 4.25
N ALA A 116 8.84 4.03 5.45
CA ALA A 116 8.14 4.36 6.69
C ALA A 116 7.51 5.77 6.62
N ARG A 117 8.30 6.77 6.22
CA ARG A 117 7.84 8.15 5.99
C ARG A 117 6.68 8.20 5.00
N PHE A 118 6.82 7.55 3.85
CA PHE A 118 5.78 7.56 2.81
C PHE A 118 4.48 6.94 3.32
N LEU A 119 4.56 5.78 3.98
CA LEU A 119 3.41 5.09 4.53
C LEU A 119 2.69 5.94 5.59
N TYR A 120 3.45 6.56 6.50
CA TYR A 120 2.92 7.50 7.49
C TYR A 120 2.15 8.64 6.81
N LEU A 121 2.80 9.33 5.88
CA LEU A 121 2.19 10.47 5.19
C LEU A 121 0.92 10.06 4.43
N GLN A 122 0.92 8.90 3.76
CA GLN A 122 -0.27 8.43 3.04
C GLN A 122 -1.45 8.09 3.95
N ARG A 123 -1.19 7.59 5.15
CA ARG A 123 -2.23 7.31 6.16
C ARG A 123 -2.77 8.58 6.80
N VAL A 124 -1.92 9.56 7.08
CA VAL A 124 -2.28 10.77 7.85
C VAL A 124 -2.86 11.89 6.98
N ARG A 125 -2.49 11.97 5.69
CA ARG A 125 -3.01 13.01 4.77
C ARG A 125 -4.53 12.95 4.64
N PHE A 126 -5.16 14.13 4.59
CA PHE A 126 -6.56 14.23 4.25
C PHE A 126 -6.81 13.68 2.83
N GLY A 127 -7.66 12.65 2.72
CA GLY A 127 -8.02 12.01 1.45
C GLY A 127 -6.93 11.16 0.80
N GLY A 128 -5.79 10.93 1.45
CA GLY A 128 -4.70 10.09 0.90
C GLY A 128 -4.06 10.62 -0.39
N GLN A 129 -4.22 11.91 -0.69
CA GLN A 129 -3.75 12.53 -1.92
C GLN A 129 -2.24 12.83 -1.83
N PRO A 130 -1.38 12.27 -2.72
CA PRO A 130 0.08 12.38 -2.60
C PRO A 130 0.63 13.82 -2.56
N ARG A 131 -0.08 14.76 -3.21
CA ARG A 131 0.30 16.19 -3.27
C ARG A 131 -0.33 17.05 -2.15
N SER A 132 -1.27 16.51 -1.38
CA SER A 132 -2.01 17.29 -0.37
C SER A 132 -1.19 17.49 0.89
N ARG A 133 -0.81 18.73 1.21
CA ARG A 133 -0.06 19.07 2.45
C ARG A 133 -0.96 19.15 3.70
N THR A 134 -2.21 18.68 3.61
CA THR A 134 -3.19 18.85 4.70
C THR A 134 -3.17 17.65 5.65
N PHE A 135 -2.87 17.90 6.92
CA PHE A 135 -3.03 16.94 8.00
C PHE A 135 -4.52 16.59 8.18
N GLY A 136 -4.86 15.32 8.03
CA GLY A 136 -6.23 14.88 8.18
C GLY A 136 -6.62 14.78 9.65
N VAL A 137 -7.61 15.57 10.08
CA VAL A 137 -8.27 15.42 11.40
C VAL A 137 -9.58 14.65 11.24
N ALA A 138 -9.97 13.90 12.28
CA ALA A 138 -11.32 13.37 12.43
C ALA A 138 -11.66 13.37 13.93
N VAL A 139 -12.65 14.17 14.34
CA VAL A 139 -12.96 14.41 15.77
C VAL A 139 -13.51 13.15 16.46
N ALA A 140 -14.22 12.29 15.72
CA ALA A 140 -14.85 11.08 16.25
C ALA A 140 -14.09 9.78 15.92
N ALA A 141 -12.85 9.86 15.44
CA ALA A 141 -12.07 8.68 15.04
C ALA A 141 -10.68 8.69 15.66
N SER A 142 -10.14 7.49 15.91
CA SER A 142 -8.76 7.31 16.36
C SER A 142 -7.75 7.82 15.32
N ALA A 143 -6.49 7.98 15.74
CA ALA A 143 -5.41 8.41 14.87
C ALA A 143 -5.37 7.60 13.56
N ARG A 144 -5.18 8.28 12.42
CA ARG A 144 -5.19 7.64 11.09
C ARG A 144 -3.95 6.77 10.84
N PHE A 145 -2.89 7.03 11.58
CA PHE A 145 -1.73 6.17 11.70
C PHE A 145 -1.72 5.59 13.11
N ASP A 146 -2.00 4.30 13.19
CA ASP A 146 -2.11 3.51 14.41
C ASP A 146 -1.53 2.12 14.09
N VAL A 147 -0.42 1.78 14.74
CA VAL A 147 0.32 0.53 14.49
C VAL A 147 -0.55 -0.68 14.82
N GLY A 148 -1.43 -0.60 15.83
CA GLY A 148 -2.31 -1.71 16.19
C GLY A 148 -3.33 -2.04 15.08
N ARG A 149 -3.67 -1.07 14.23
CA ARG A 149 -4.54 -1.26 13.05
C ARG A 149 -3.76 -1.52 11.77
N LEU A 150 -2.54 -0.99 11.69
CA LEU A 150 -1.70 -1.09 10.50
C LEU A 150 -0.98 -2.44 10.46
N GLY A 151 -0.53 -2.96 11.60
CA GLY A 151 0.18 -4.24 11.72
C GLY A 151 -0.57 -5.39 11.04
N PRO A 152 -1.83 -5.67 11.39
CA PRO A 152 -2.58 -6.76 10.76
C PRO A 152 -2.70 -6.64 9.23
N LEU A 153 -2.83 -5.41 8.71
CA LEU A 153 -2.90 -5.19 7.25
C LEU A 153 -1.54 -5.40 6.57
N LEU A 154 -0.46 -5.05 7.27
CA LEU A 154 0.90 -5.28 6.80
C LEU A 154 1.23 -6.77 6.81
N ASP A 155 0.82 -7.50 7.86
CA ASP A 155 0.97 -8.96 7.99
C ASP A 155 0.21 -9.68 6.87
N GLU A 156 -1.02 -9.24 6.55
CA GLU A 156 -1.80 -9.80 5.44
C GLU A 156 -1.08 -9.61 4.09
N VAL A 157 -0.50 -8.43 3.83
CA VAL A 157 0.20 -8.16 2.57
C VAL A 157 1.48 -8.98 2.46
N GLU A 158 2.29 -9.04 3.52
CA GLU A 158 3.50 -9.87 3.56
C GLU A 158 3.16 -11.35 3.36
N GLY A 159 2.20 -11.86 4.14
CA GLY A 159 1.80 -13.26 4.13
C GLY A 159 1.10 -13.71 2.85
N SER A 160 0.53 -12.77 2.07
CA SER A 160 -0.12 -13.07 0.79
C SER A 160 0.86 -13.57 -0.29
N LYS A 161 2.18 -13.39 -0.10
CA LYS A 161 3.22 -13.71 -1.10
C LYS A 161 2.93 -13.17 -2.50
N ASN A 162 2.19 -12.06 -2.58
CA ASN A 162 2.04 -11.24 -3.77
C ASN A 162 3.08 -10.12 -3.67
N PRO A 163 4.19 -10.18 -4.42
CA PRO A 163 5.23 -9.16 -4.39
C PRO A 163 4.77 -7.81 -4.93
#